data_AF-A0A0D0D417-F1
#
_entry.id   AF-A0A0D0D417-F1
#
_cell.length_a   1.000
_cell.length_b   1.000
_cell.length_c   1.000
_cell.angle_alpha   90.00
_cell.angle_beta   90.00
_cell.angle_gamma   90.00
#
_symmetry.space_group_name_H-M   'P 1'
#
loop_
_entity.id
_entity.type
_entity.pdbx_description
1 polymer ?
#
loop_
_entity_poly.entity_id
_entity_poly.type
_entity_poly.pdbx_seq_one_letter_code
_entity_poly.pdbx_strand_id
1 'polypeptide(L)' 'LIYLPLYSPNYNPIKQAFSAIKAYLCYHSEDTSFMMAIVQVCQSITPDKAKGYSKASGYIA' A
#
# COMPACT_ATOMS: atom_id res chain seq x y z
N LEU A 1 -9.98 5.71 17.50
CA LEU A 1 -10.60 5.27 16.22
C LEU A 1 -10.94 6.52 15.42
N ILE A 2 -10.58 6.55 14.13
CA ILE A 2 -10.99 7.64 13.23
C ILE A 2 -12.15 7.12 12.39
N TYR A 3 -13.21 7.93 12.24
CA TYR A 3 -14.36 7.56 11.42
C TYR A 3 -13.94 7.41 9.95
N LEU A 4 -14.31 6.27 9.34
CA LEU A 4 -14.15 6.02 7.91
C LEU A 4 -15.54 5.82 7.32
N PRO A 5 -16.02 6.69 6.41
CA PRO A 5 -17.32 6.51 5.79
C PRO A 5 -17.35 5.21 4.98
N LEU A 6 -18.53 4.59 4.92
CA LEU A 6 -18.74 3.36 4.14
C LEU A 6 -18.37 3.58 2.67
N TYR A 7 -17.81 2.55 2.02
CA TYR A 7 -17.38 2.58 0.61
C TYR A 7 -16.46 3.75 0.23
N SER A 8 -15.67 4.27 1.17
CA SER A 8 -14.71 5.35 0.90
C SER A 8 -13.25 4.85 0.86
N PRO A 9 -12.86 4.04 -0.15
CA PRO A 9 -11.52 3.46 -0.22
C PRO A 9 -10.43 4.53 -0.37
N ASN A 10 -10.77 5.69 -0.96
CA ASN A 10 -9.83 6.81 -1.13
C ASN A 10 -9.41 7.43 0.20
N TYR A 11 -10.27 7.36 1.21
CA TYR A 11 -9.98 7.81 2.57
C TYR A 11 -9.32 6.73 3.42
N ASN A 12 -8.84 5.62 2.85
CA ASN A 12 -8.12 4.62 3.63
C ASN A 12 -6.70 4.41 3.08
N PRO A 13 -5.65 4.87 3.79
CA PRO A 13 -4.28 4.84 3.29
C PRO A 13 -3.77 3.42 3.04
N ILE A 14 -4.34 2.42 3.75
CA ILE A 14 -3.96 1.02 3.53
C ILE A 14 -4.32 0.55 2.11
N LYS A 15 -5.36 1.11 1.49
CA LYS A 15 -5.77 0.76 0.12
C LYS A 15 -4.71 1.16 -0.91
N GLN A 16 -4.05 2.30 -0.71
CA GLN A 16 -2.95 2.72 -1.56
C GLN A 16 -1.72 1.82 -1.38
N ALA A 17 -1.37 1.47 -0.14
CA ALA A 17 -0.29 0.52 0.14
C ALA A 17 -0.55 -0.85 -0.52
N PHE A 18 -1.76 -1.41 -0.39
CA PHE A 18 -2.14 -2.66 -1.05
C PHE A 18 -2.14 -2.56 -2.58
N SER A 19 -2.52 -1.41 -3.14
CA SER A 19 -2.45 -1.19 -4.59
C SER A 19 -0.99 -1.23 -5.09
N ALA A 20 -0.07 -0.59 -4.37
CA ALA A 20 1.36 -0.63 -4.67
C ALA A 20 1.94 -2.04 -4.56
N ILE A 21 1.56 -2.77 -3.50
CA ILE A 21 1.95 -4.18 -3.32
C ILE A 21 1.47 -5.04 -4.49
N LYS A 22 0.19 -4.91 -4.84
CA LYS A 22 -0.40 -5.66 -5.96
C LYS A 22 0.31 -5.35 -7.28
N ALA A 23 0.56 -4.07 -7.57
CA ALA A 23 1.25 -3.67 -8.79
C ALA A 23 2.64 -4.29 -8.91
N TYR A 24 3.41 -4.29 -7.81
CA TYR A 24 4.72 -4.93 -7.77
C TYR A 24 4.63 -6.45 -7.99
N LEU A 25 3.69 -7.13 -7.34
CA LEU A 25 3.52 -8.57 -7.49
C LEU A 25 3.05 -8.97 -8.89
N CYS A 26 2.19 -8.17 -9.51
CA CYS A 26 1.80 -8.38 -10.91
C CYS A 26 2.98 -8.20 -11.86
N TYR A 27 3.91 -7.28 -11.56
CA TYR A 27 5.12 -7.12 -12.37
C TYR A 27 6.10 -8.29 -12.21
N HIS A 28 6.17 -8.89 -11.01
CA HIS A 28 7.05 -10.03 -10.71
C HIS A 28 6.31 -11.38 -10.74
N SER A 29 5.18 -11.49 -11.46
CA SER A 29 4.32 -12.68 -11.38
C SER A 29 4.95 -13.97 -11.91
N GLU A 30 5.97 -13.85 -12.75
CA GLU A 30 6.71 -14.98 -13.33
C GLU A 30 7.91 -15.42 -12.49
N ASP A 31 8.18 -14.73 -11.38
CA ASP A 31 9.31 -15.04 -10.50
C ASP A 31 9.01 -16.30 -9.67
N THR A 32 9.83 -17.33 -9.82
CA THR A 32 9.72 -18.59 -9.05
C THR A 32 9.95 -18.37 -7.55
N SER A 33 10.50 -17.23 -7.16
CA SER A 33 10.70 -16.82 -5.77
C SER A 33 9.56 -15.91 -5.25
N PHE A 34 8.31 -16.18 -5.61
CA PHE A 34 7.14 -15.36 -5.26
C PHE A 34 7.05 -14.94 -3.78
N MET A 35 7.42 -15.83 -2.86
CA MET A 35 7.45 -15.51 -1.42
C MET A 35 8.47 -14.43 -1.08
N MET A 36 9.64 -14.44 -1.73
CA MET A 36 10.64 -13.38 -1.56
C MET A 36 10.15 -12.06 -2.17
N ALA A 37 9.43 -12.10 -3.29
CA ALA A 37 8.82 -10.90 -3.87
C ALA A 37 7.82 -10.22 -2.92
N ILE A 38 7.03 -11.01 -2.16
CA ILE A 38 6.15 -10.49 -1.11
C ILE A 38 6.93 -9.82 0.01
N VAL A 39 8.02 -10.45 0.50
CA VAL A 39 8.85 -9.86 1.56
C VAL A 39 9.49 -8.56 1.10
N GLN A 40 10.07 -8.56 -0.10
CA GLN A 40 10.71 -7.38 -0.70
C GLN A 40 9.74 -6.21 -0.85
N VAL A 41 8.54 -6.47 -1.38
CA VAL A 41 7.57 -5.38 -1.58
C VAL A 41 7.05 -4.82 -0.26
N CYS A 42 6.82 -5.66 0.75
CA CYS A 42 6.44 -5.21 2.08
C CYS A 42 7.55 -4.33 2.70
N GLN A 43 8.82 -4.71 2.54
CA GLN A 43 9.97 -3.91 3.00
C GLN A 43 10.15 -2.62 2.19
N SER A 44 9.68 -2.58 0.93
CA SER A 44 9.74 -1.38 0.09
C SER A 44 8.78 -0.26 0.50
N ILE A 45 7.82 -0.54 1.41
CA ILE A 45 6.90 0.44 1.97
C ILE A 45 7.62 1.18 3.11
N THR A 46 8.34 2.22 2.75
CA THR A 46 9.08 3.05 3.70
C THR A 46 8.15 3.94 4.54
N PRO A 47 8.61 4.46 5.69
CA PRO A 47 7.85 5.43 6.48
C PRO A 47 7.43 6.67 5.68
N ASP A 48 8.28 7.12 4.76
CA ASP A 48 7.97 8.25 3.87
C ASP A 48 6.80 7.94 2.92
N LYS A 49 6.79 6.76 2.29
CA LYS A 49 5.65 6.29 1.49
C LYS A 49 4.38 6.17 2.34
N ALA A 50 4.48 5.61 3.54
CA ALA A 50 3.36 5.49 4.47
C ALA A 50 2.78 6.86 4.87
N LYS A 51 3.65 7.85 5.09
CA LYS A 51 3.24 9.25 5.30
C LYS A 51 2.56 9.83 4.06
N GLY A 52 3.11 9.57 2.87
CA GLY A 52 2.51 9.95 1.60
C GLY A 52 1.09 9.39 1.41
N TYR A 53 0.87 8.12 1.74
CA TYR A 53 -0.45 7.50 1.67
C TYR A 53 -1.44 8.14 2.66
N SER A 54 -0.99 8.39 3.88
CA SER A 54 -1.79 9.07 4.90
C SER A 54 -2.17 10.49 4.48
N LYS A 55 -1.23 11.22 3.85
CA LYS A 55 -1.49 12.56 3.28
C LYS A 55 -2.49 12.50 2.12
N ALA A 56 -2.31 11.57 1.18
CA ALA A 56 -3.23 11.40 0.05
C ALA A 56 -4.65 11.00 0.47
N SER A 57 -4.80 10.30 1.61
CA SER A 57 -6.08 10.00 2.23
C SER A 57 -6.63 11.11 3.16
N GLY A 58 -5.93 12.25 3.29
CA GLY A 58 -6.40 13.41 4.05
C GLY A 58 -6.15 13.37 5.57
N TYR A 59 -5.31 12.44 6.05
CA TYR A 59 -5.00 12.32 7.49
C TYR A 59 -3.83 13.20 7.95
N ILE A 60 -3.01 13.70 7.02
CA ILE A 60 -1.83 14.52 7.30
C ILE A 60 -1.82 15.68 6.31
N ALA A 61 -1.54 16.89 6.80
CA ALA A 61 -1.34 18.11 5.99
C ALA A 61 0.01 18.13 5.27
#